data_AF-A0A536DCH7-F1
#
_entry.id   AF-A0A536DCH7-F1
#
_cell.length_a   1.000
_cell.length_b   1.000
_cell.length_c   1.000
_cell.angle_alpha   90.00
_cell.angle_beta   90.00
_cell.angle_gamma   90.00
#
_symmetry.space_group_name_H-M   'P 1'
#
loop_
_entity.id
_entity.type
_entity.pdbx_description
1 polymer ?
#
loop_
_entity_poly.entity_id
_entity_poly.type
_entity_poly.pdbx_seq_one_letter_code
_entity_poly.pdbx_strand_id
1 'polypeptide(L)'
;MGALRQNEVLRQRLGNQQLVAPRWTEPADVVGWLGAVQSQDYAGATWALGQRLPGASHASIDRAFDAGSILRTHVLRPTWHFVAPADIRW
;
A
#
# COMPACT_ATOMS: atom_id res chain seq x y z
N MET A 1 -18.78 -20.97 -13.72
CA MET A 1 -17.93 -19.77 -13.67
C MET A 1 -16.86 -19.92 -14.74
N GLY A 2 -16.85 -19.07 -15.77
CA GLY A 2 -15.86 -19.16 -16.85
C GLY A 2 -14.47 -18.74 -16.37
N ALA A 3 -13.41 -19.38 -16.89
CA ALA A 3 -12.04 -18.99 -16.56
C ALA A 3 -11.77 -17.55 -17.04
N LEU A 4 -11.25 -16.70 -16.15
CA LEU A 4 -10.84 -15.34 -16.49
C LEU A 4 -9.68 -15.38 -17.49
N ARG A 5 -9.74 -14.55 -18.53
CA ARG A 5 -8.62 -14.40 -19.47
C ARG A 5 -7.46 -13.68 -18.80
N GLN A 6 -6.22 -13.98 -19.17
CA GLN A 6 -5.02 -13.38 -18.58
C GLN A 6 -5.07 -11.84 -18.55
N ASN A 7 -5.49 -11.21 -19.65
CA ASN A 7 -5.61 -9.74 -19.72
C ASN A 7 -6.62 -9.16 -18.73
N GLU A 8 -7.66 -9.90 -18.39
CA GLU A 8 -8.65 -9.49 -17.41
C GLU A 8 -8.07 -9.52 -16.00
N VAL A 9 -7.34 -10.58 -15.67
CA VAL A 9 -6.60 -10.69 -14.40
C VAL A 9 -5.57 -9.56 -14.26
N LEU A 10 -4.82 -9.26 -15.33
CA LEU A 10 -3.83 -8.18 -15.31
C LEU A 10 -4.48 -6.81 -15.06
N ARG A 11 -5.59 -6.51 -15.72
CA ARG A 11 -6.35 -5.26 -15.49
C ARG A 11 -6.89 -5.18 -14.06
N GLN A 12 -7.47 -6.27 -13.56
CA GLN A 12 -7.94 -6.33 -12.18
C GLN A 12 -6.80 -6.14 -11.18
N ARG A 13 -5.62 -6.72 -11.43
CA ARG A 13 -4.44 -6.53 -10.57
C ARG A 13 -3.99 -5.07 -10.54
N LEU A 14 -3.94 -4.38 -11.68
CA LEU A 14 -3.56 -2.97 -11.71
C LEU A 14 -4.55 -2.08 -10.94
N GLY A 15 -5.85 -2.32 -11.12
CA GLY A 15 -6.89 -1.61 -10.36
C GLY A 15 -6.85 -1.92 -8.86
N ASN A 16 -6.71 -3.19 -8.49
CA ASN A 16 -6.59 -3.61 -7.10
C ASN A 16 -5.27 -3.19 -6.46
N GLN A 17 -4.23 -2.87 -7.23
CA GLN A 17 -3.00 -2.27 -6.69
C GLN A 17 -3.07 -0.74 -6.62
N GLN A 18 -4.22 -0.14 -6.95
CA GLN A 18 -4.44 1.32 -6.96
C GLN A 18 -3.50 2.05 -7.93
N LEU A 19 -3.01 1.36 -8.97
CA LEU A 19 -2.15 1.94 -10.01
C LEU A 19 -2.96 2.50 -11.18
N VAL A 20 -4.21 2.07 -11.32
CA VAL A 20 -5.16 2.57 -12.32
C VAL A 20 -6.49 2.83 -11.61
N ALA A 21 -7.07 4.02 -11.85
CA ALA A 21 -8.29 4.47 -11.19
C ALA A 21 -8.22 4.31 -9.64
N PRO A 22 -7.22 4.91 -8.98
CA PRO A 22 -7.08 4.84 -7.53
C PRO A 22 -8.34 5.38 -6.84
N ARG A 23 -8.78 4.68 -5.79
CA ARG A 23 -9.97 5.01 -5.00
C ARG A 23 -9.63 5.70 -3.69
N TRP A 24 -8.42 5.49 -3.19
CA TRP A 24 -7.95 6.00 -1.91
C TRP A 24 -7.10 7.25 -2.08
N THR A 25 -7.24 8.18 -1.14
CA THR A 25 -6.48 9.44 -1.11
C THR A 25 -5.56 9.52 0.11
N GLU A 26 -5.77 8.68 1.12
CA GLU A 26 -4.93 8.65 2.32
C GLU A 26 -3.93 7.49 2.31
N PRO A 27 -2.68 7.71 2.75
CA PRO A 27 -1.66 6.67 2.80
C PRO A 27 -2.08 5.41 3.57
N ALA A 28 -2.74 5.58 4.71
CA ALA A 28 -3.17 4.47 5.57
C ALA A 28 -4.21 3.57 4.88
N ASP A 29 -5.12 4.15 4.08
CA ASP A 29 -6.15 3.41 3.36
C ASP A 29 -5.54 2.50 2.28
N VAL A 30 -4.51 2.99 1.57
CA VAL A 30 -3.78 2.17 0.59
C VAL A 30 -3.01 1.05 1.28
N VAL A 31 -2.34 1.34 2.41
CA VAL A 31 -1.63 0.32 3.18
C VAL A 31 -2.59 -0.76 3.69
N GLY A 32 -3.72 -0.38 4.30
CA GLY A 32 -4.74 -1.34 4.75
C GLY A 32 -5.34 -2.14 3.60
N TRP A 33 -5.64 -1.49 2.46
CA TRP A 33 -6.13 -2.18 1.26
C TRP A 33 -5.15 -3.23 0.72
N LEU A 34 -3.84 -2.96 0.81
CA LEU A 34 -2.79 -3.91 0.41
C LEU A 34 -2.44 -4.92 1.51
N GLY A 35 -2.94 -4.73 2.73
CA GLY A 35 -2.67 -5.52 3.93
C GLY A 35 -1.28 -5.29 4.52
N ALA A 36 -0.24 -5.41 3.70
CA ALA A 36 1.13 -5.09 4.09
C ALA A 36 1.95 -4.63 2.87
N VAL A 37 2.77 -3.60 3.05
CA VAL A 37 3.67 -3.08 2.01
C VAL A 37 5.11 -3.20 2.49
N GLN A 38 5.93 -4.00 1.81
CA GLN A 38 7.33 -4.16 2.20
C GLN A 38 8.06 -2.81 2.19
N SER A 39 8.75 -2.50 3.28
CA SER A 39 9.43 -1.23 3.52
C SER A 39 10.82 -1.42 4.09
N GLN A 40 11.54 -2.46 3.65
CA GLN A 40 12.95 -2.68 3.99
C GLN A 40 13.80 -1.46 3.60
N ASP A 41 13.62 -0.97 2.38
CA ASP A 41 14.01 0.36 1.96
C ASP A 41 12.83 1.33 2.15
N TYR A 42 12.98 2.28 3.06
CA TYR A 42 11.92 3.23 3.41
C TYR A 42 11.62 4.15 2.23
N ALA A 43 12.64 4.71 1.57
CA ALA A 43 12.45 5.66 0.48
C ALA A 43 11.78 5.01 -0.74
N GLY A 44 12.18 3.78 -1.09
CA GLY A 44 11.52 3.01 -2.13
C GLY A 44 10.05 2.70 -1.80
N ALA A 45 9.74 2.42 -0.53
CA ALA A 45 8.38 2.15 -0.11
C ALA A 45 7.49 3.40 -0.09
N THR A 46 8.00 4.55 0.38
CA THR A 46 7.24 5.82 0.32
C THR A 46 7.03 6.27 -1.11
N TRP A 47 8.04 6.13 -1.99
CA TRP A 47 7.85 6.38 -3.43
C TRP A 47 6.76 5.48 -4.01
N ALA A 48 6.84 4.17 -3.77
CA ALA A 48 5.85 3.21 -4.28
C ALA A 48 4.43 3.49 -3.75
N LEU A 49 4.29 3.94 -2.51
CA LEU A 49 2.99 4.33 -1.95
C LEU A 49 2.47 5.61 -2.62
N GLY A 50 3.35 6.60 -2.88
CA GLY A 50 3.01 7.81 -3.61
C GLY A 50 2.47 7.55 -5.02
N GLN A 51 3.01 6.55 -5.73
CA GLN A 51 2.50 6.14 -7.06
C GLN A 51 1.05 5.65 -7.06
N ARG A 52 0.49 5.32 -5.88
CA ARG A 52 -0.87 4.80 -5.69
C ARG A 52 -1.84 5.86 -5.15
N LEU A 53 -1.36 7.05 -4.84
CA LEU A 53 -2.09 8.12 -4.17
C LEU A 53 -2.12 9.37 -5.05
N PRO A 54 -3.29 9.75 -5.60
CA PRO A 54 -3.42 10.98 -6.39
C PRO A 54 -2.94 12.22 -5.62
N GLY A 55 -1.97 12.94 -6.17
CA GLY A 55 -1.47 14.19 -5.57
C GLY A 55 -0.65 14.03 -4.28
N ALA A 56 -0.28 12.79 -3.91
CA ALA A 56 0.58 12.59 -2.74
C ALA A 56 1.97 13.19 -2.94
N SER A 57 2.51 13.67 -1.83
CA SER A 57 3.91 14.07 -1.69
C SER A 57 4.61 13.12 -0.72
N HIS A 58 5.94 13.11 -0.74
CA HIS A 58 6.71 12.39 0.28
C HIS A 58 6.32 12.86 1.69
N ALA A 59 6.21 14.18 1.88
CA ALA A 59 5.83 14.78 3.16
C ALA A 59 4.43 14.36 3.66
N SER A 60 3.45 14.11 2.78
CA SER A 60 2.15 13.60 3.23
C SER A 60 2.22 12.16 3.74
N ILE A 61 3.11 11.34 3.16
CA ILE A 61 3.33 9.97 3.61
C ILE A 61 4.11 9.95 4.92
N ASP A 62 5.14 10.79 5.05
CA ASP A 62 5.90 10.91 6.31
C ASP A 62 5.01 11.38 7.45
N ARG A 63 4.12 12.35 7.22
CA ARG A 63 3.13 12.76 8.24
C ARG A 63 2.22 11.61 8.68
N ALA A 64 1.79 10.75 7.75
CA ALA A 64 0.96 9.60 8.09
C ALA A 64 1.73 8.58 8.93
N PHE A 65 3.02 8.39 8.63
CA PHE A 65 3.92 7.56 9.42
C PHE A 65 4.17 8.14 10.82
N ASP A 66 4.53 9.42 10.92
CA ASP A 66 4.80 10.12 12.18
C ASP A 66 3.57 10.16 13.09
N ALA A 67 2.37 10.29 12.50
CA ALA A 67 1.10 10.25 13.23
C ALA A 67 0.69 8.83 13.71
N GLY A 68 1.45 7.80 13.33
CA GLY A 68 1.14 6.40 13.69
C GLY A 68 -0.05 5.81 12.92
N SER A 69 -0.53 6.48 11.88
CA SER A 69 -1.59 5.94 10.99
C SER A 69 -1.06 4.86 10.05
N ILE A 70 0.26 4.84 9.83
CA ILE A 70 1.02 3.73 9.24
C ILE A 70 2.07 3.30 10.26
N LEU A 71 2.11 2.01 10.58
CA LEU A 71 3.16 1.41 11.41
C LEU A 71 4.22 0.78 10.51
N ARG A 72 5.49 0.81 10.93
CA ARG A 72 6.58 0.08 10.28
C ARG A 72 7.13 -0.98 11.23
N THR A 73 6.92 -2.25 10.91
CA THR A 73 7.34 -3.38 11.75
C THR A 73 7.62 -4.65 10.92
N HIS A 74 8.12 -5.71 11.56
CA HIS A 74 8.32 -7.00 10.91
C HIS A 74 7.01 -7.79 10.84
N VAL A 75 6.62 -8.23 9.64
CA VAL A 75 5.37 -8.99 9.42
C VAL A 75 5.62 -10.23 8.57
N LEU A 76 5.62 -10.10 7.24
CA LEU A 76 5.77 -11.24 6.34
C LEU A 76 7.25 -11.57 6.10
N ARG A 77 7.63 -12.85 6.23
CA ARG A 77 8.98 -13.36 5.92
C ARG A 77 10.09 -12.44 6.48
N PRO A 78 10.27 -12.44 7.80
CA PRO A 78 10.58 -11.32 8.72
C PRO A 78 11.24 -10.06 8.12
N THR A 79 10.63 -9.42 7.14
CA THR A 79 11.09 -8.13 6.58
C THR A 79 10.25 -6.98 7.09
N TRP A 80 10.78 -5.76 7.05
CA TRP A 80 10.04 -4.56 7.41
C TRP A 80 8.87 -4.33 6.45
N HIS A 81 7.71 -4.01 7.00
CA HIS A 81 6.52 -3.66 6.27
C HIS A 81 5.84 -2.45 6.88
N PHE A 82 5.23 -1.62 6.04
CA PHE A 82 4.14 -0.76 6.43
C PHE A 82 2.86 -1.58 6.60
N VAL A 83 2.17 -1.36 7.71
CA VAL A 83 0.85 -1.95 8.01
C VAL A 83 -0.05 -0.91 8.68
N ALA A 84 -1.35 -1.04 8.50
CA ALA A 84 -2.31 -0.22 9.24
C ALA A 84 -2.40 -0.72 10.70
N PRO A 85 -2.58 0.17 11.69
CA PRO A 85 -2.72 -0.22 13.09
C PRO A 85 -3.81 -1.25 13.36
N ALA A 86 -4.92 -1.21 12.60
CA ALA A 86 -6.04 -2.14 12.74
C ALA A 86 -5.68 -3.59 12.35
N ASP A 87 -4.68 -3.77 11.49
CA ASP A 87 -4.36 -5.06 10.87
C ASP A 87 -3.15 -5.74 11.50
N ILE A 88 -2.39 -5.07 12.38
CA ILE A 88 -1.13 -5.58 12.96
C ILE A 88 -1.28 -6.87 13.80
N ARG A 89 -2.49 -7.25 14.19
CA ARG A 89 -2.76 -8.40 15.06
C ARG A 89 -3.17 -9.68 14.33
N TRP A 90 -3.34 -9.62 13.01
CA TRP A 90 -3.75 -10.75 12.18
C TRP A 90 -2.52 -11.58 11.76
#